data_AF-A0A816AD42-F1
#
_entry.id   AF-A0A816AD42-F1
#
_cell.length_a   1.000
_cell.length_b   1.000
_cell.length_c   1.000
_cell.angle_alpha   90.00
_cell.angle_beta   90.00
_cell.angle_gamma   90.00
#
_symmetry.space_group_name_H-M   'P 1'
#
loop_
_entity.id
_entity.type
_entity.pdbx_description
1 polymer ?
#
loop_
_entity_poly.entity_id
_entity_poly.type
_entity_poly.pdbx_seq_one_letter_code
_entity_poly.pdbx_strand_id
1 'polypeptide(L)'
;IDHTPITLSYRLTNSLIPSLPNGAEQILSNIQSYSLEEILIIGNYQDQIKFSELTLDMYRMLQAVERQPIESISSLDDRTTSQSPATHRKEILNLYNDECSNRSNPHKYLLYKPTFSQIYAFTASAFKELPTNGALLLYISADGYDTHIKNKTDQSYDFGGVKTNNRRDDT
;
A
#
# COMPACT_ATOMS: atom_id res chain seq x y z
N ILE A 1 4.71 11.61 37.01
CA ILE A 1 4.44 11.97 35.60
C ILE A 1 4.72 10.70 34.84
N ASP A 2 3.67 9.92 34.57
CA ASP A 2 3.83 8.64 33.87
C ASP A 2 4.12 8.92 32.40
N HIS A 3 5.32 8.58 31.97
CA HIS A 3 5.68 8.60 30.56
C HIS A 3 5.06 7.37 29.90
N THR A 4 3.81 7.48 29.46
CA THR A 4 3.24 6.48 28.57
C THR A 4 4.03 6.51 27.26
N PRO A 5 4.65 5.39 26.85
CA PRO A 5 5.36 5.35 25.58
C PRO A 5 4.36 5.58 24.45
N ILE A 6 4.59 6.61 23.63
CA ILE A 6 3.79 6.84 22.42
C ILE A 6 4.29 5.83 21.37
N THR A 7 3.50 4.77 21.16
CA THR A 7 3.72 3.86 20.04
C THR A 7 3.23 4.53 18.77
N LEU A 8 4.15 5.08 17.98
CA LEU A 8 3.85 5.57 16.63
C LEU A 8 3.66 4.37 15.70
N SER A 9 2.41 3.97 15.48
CA SER A 9 2.05 3.02 14.43
C SER A 9 1.94 3.74 13.09
N TYR A 10 2.73 3.31 12.10
CA TYR A 10 2.62 3.78 10.71
C TYR A 10 1.68 2.92 9.87
N ARG A 11 0.95 1.99 10.50
CA ARG A 11 -0.01 1.11 9.84
C ARG A 11 -1.25 1.89 9.43
N LEU A 12 -1.89 1.47 8.34
CA LEU A 12 -3.19 2.00 7.96
C LEU A 12 -4.21 1.65 9.04
N THR A 13 -4.73 2.68 9.71
CA THR A 13 -5.84 2.55 10.66
C THR A 13 -7.03 3.35 10.13
N ASN A 14 -8.25 2.89 10.41
CA ASN A 14 -9.47 3.60 10.00
C ASN A 14 -9.51 5.04 10.54
N SER A 15 -8.85 5.32 11.66
CA SER A 15 -8.74 6.65 12.26
C SER A 15 -7.83 7.62 11.50
N LEU A 16 -6.93 7.12 10.64
CA LEU A 16 -6.03 7.93 9.82
C LEU A 16 -6.59 8.22 8.43
N ILE A 17 -7.72 7.61 8.07
CA ILE A 17 -8.38 7.82 6.78
C ILE A 17 -9.24 9.09 6.88
N PRO A 18 -9.05 10.09 6.01
CA PRO A 18 -9.91 11.26 5.97
C PRO A 18 -11.38 10.84 5.80
N SER A 19 -12.29 11.45 6.57
CA SER A 19 -13.72 11.21 6.38
C SER A 19 -14.11 11.59 4.96
N LEU A 20 -14.88 10.73 4.30
CA LEU A 20 -15.38 11.04 2.97
C LEU A 20 -16.31 12.27 3.00
N PRO A 21 -16.32 13.10 1.95
CA PRO A 21 -17.26 14.21 1.83
C PRO A 21 -18.72 13.72 1.88
N ASN A 22 -19.61 14.54 2.44
CA ASN A 22 -21.05 14.26 2.44
C ASN A 22 -21.56 14.05 1.01
N GLY A 23 -22.24 12.93 0.75
CA GLY A 23 -22.73 12.54 -0.58
C GLY A 23 -21.79 11.64 -1.38
N ALA A 24 -20.56 11.39 -0.91
CA ALA A 24 -19.64 10.44 -1.53
C ALA A 24 -20.18 9.01 -1.53
N GLU A 25 -20.97 8.63 -0.51
CA GLU A 25 -21.66 7.31 -0.43
C GLU A 25 -22.50 7.02 -1.69
N GLN A 26 -23.21 8.01 -2.22
CA GLN A 26 -24.08 7.88 -3.39
C GLN A 26 -23.31 7.90 -4.72
N ILE A 27 -22.12 8.50 -4.71
CA ILE A 27 -21.18 8.46 -5.83
C ILE A 27 -20.49 7.09 -5.86
N LEU A 28 -20.03 6.61 -4.71
CA LEU A 28 -19.34 5.34 -4.56
C LEU A 28 -20.25 4.12 -4.73
N SER A 29 -21.55 4.23 -4.42
CA SER A 29 -22.51 3.14 -4.67
C SER A 29 -22.62 2.75 -6.14
N ASN A 30 -22.26 3.65 -7.06
CA ASN A 30 -22.26 3.40 -8.50
C ASN A 30 -20.85 3.13 -9.07
N ILE A 31 -19.81 3.12 -8.24
CA ILE A 31 -18.43 2.89 -8.65
C ILE A 31 -17.98 1.53 -8.14
N GLN A 32 -17.35 0.75 -9.02
CA GLN A 32 -16.75 -0.52 -8.65
C GLN A 32 -15.68 -0.29 -7.57
N SER A 33 -15.84 -0.95 -6.42
CA SER A 33 -14.83 -0.94 -5.37
C SER A 33 -13.68 -1.87 -5.76
N TYR A 34 -12.45 -1.41 -5.51
CA TYR A 34 -11.23 -2.20 -5.67
C TYR A 34 -10.59 -2.46 -4.32
N SER A 35 -10.06 -3.66 -4.13
CA SER A 35 -9.24 -4.03 -2.98
C SER A 35 -7.77 -4.11 -3.39
N LEU A 36 -6.88 -3.60 -2.55
CA LEU A 36 -5.45 -3.80 -2.74
C LEU A 36 -5.11 -5.25 -2.40
N GLU A 37 -4.73 -6.03 -3.41
CA GLU A 37 -4.44 -7.46 -3.31
C GLU A 37 -2.95 -7.75 -3.50
N GLU A 38 -2.30 -7.07 -4.44
CA GLU A 38 -0.89 -7.29 -4.78
C GLU A 38 -0.10 -6.00 -4.60
N ILE A 39 1.16 -6.12 -4.14
CA ILE A 39 2.09 -4.99 -4.09
C ILE A 39 3.49 -5.41 -4.52
N LEU A 40 4.08 -4.64 -5.44
CA LEU A 40 5.50 -4.70 -5.78
C LEU A 40 6.23 -3.51 -5.13
N ILE A 41 7.17 -3.79 -4.24
CA ILE A 41 8.05 -2.81 -3.60
C ILE A 41 9.46 -2.98 -4.17
N ILE A 42 9.89 -2.02 -4.98
CA ILE A 42 11.19 -2.02 -5.66
C ILE A 42 12.12 -0.98 -5.05
N GLY A 43 13.28 -1.41 -4.56
CA GLY A 43 14.37 -0.54 -4.13
C GLY A 43 15.59 -0.72 -5.02
N ASN A 44 15.90 0.26 -5.85
CA ASN A 44 17.02 0.26 -6.80
C ASN A 44 17.95 1.49 -6.70
N TYR A 45 17.70 2.41 -5.78
CA TYR A 45 18.63 3.53 -5.52
C TYR A 45 19.89 3.03 -4.80
N GLN A 46 21.07 3.49 -5.24
CA GLN A 46 22.35 2.93 -4.83
C GLN A 46 22.76 3.33 -3.41
N ASP A 47 22.46 4.57 -3.00
CA ASP A 47 22.93 5.16 -1.73
C ASP A 47 21.86 5.17 -0.63
N GLN A 48 20.94 4.20 -0.63
CA GLN A 48 19.93 4.12 0.43
C GLN A 48 20.53 3.59 1.72
N ILE A 49 20.13 4.19 2.84
CA ILE A 49 20.35 3.63 4.17
C ILE A 49 19.65 2.28 4.24
N LYS A 50 20.39 1.26 4.70
CA LYS A 50 19.89 -0.11 4.88
C LYS A 50 19.91 -0.51 6.34
N PHE A 51 18.96 -1.36 6.70
CA PHE A 51 19.01 -2.17 7.90
C PHE A 51 18.96 -3.64 7.47
N SER A 52 20.03 -4.40 7.76
CA SER A 52 20.24 -5.74 7.18
C SER A 52 20.20 -5.67 5.63
N GLU A 53 19.25 -6.34 5.00
CA GLU A 53 19.11 -6.43 3.53
C GLU A 53 18.04 -5.48 2.96
N LEU A 54 17.32 -4.75 3.82
CA LEU A 54 16.18 -3.91 3.43
C LEU A 54 16.53 -2.43 3.54
N THR A 55 16.17 -1.65 2.52
CA THR A 55 16.32 -0.20 2.57
C THR A 55 15.24 0.42 3.46
N LEU A 56 15.54 1.58 4.08
CA LEU A 56 14.60 2.24 5.00
C LEU A 56 13.25 2.53 4.33
N ASP A 57 13.26 2.93 3.07
CA ASP A 57 12.04 3.24 2.32
C ASP A 57 11.21 1.99 2.03
N MET A 58 11.87 0.89 1.63
CA MET A 58 11.19 -0.39 1.45
C MET A 58 10.56 -0.88 2.75
N TYR A 59 11.26 -0.74 3.88
CA TYR A 59 10.71 -1.07 5.20
C TYR A 59 9.49 -0.22 5.55
N ARG A 60 9.56 1.10 5.32
CA ARG A 60 8.44 2.02 5.56
C ARG A 60 7.24 1.67 4.70
N MET A 61 7.44 1.39 3.43
CA MET A 61 6.36 0.97 2.54
C MET A 61 5.76 -0.37 2.95
N LEU A 62 6.59 -1.32 3.39
CA LEU A 62 6.12 -2.61 3.91
C LEU A 62 5.18 -2.42 5.10
N GLN A 63 5.55 -1.58 6.06
CA GLN A 63 4.74 -1.27 7.23
C GLN A 63 3.49 -0.47 6.87
N ALA A 64 3.59 0.44 5.89
CA ALA A 64 2.46 1.26 5.46
C ALA A 64 1.34 0.42 4.85
N VAL A 65 1.67 -0.67 4.16
CA VAL A 65 0.66 -1.55 3.55
C VAL A 65 0.26 -2.74 4.44
N GLU A 66 0.85 -2.85 5.63
CA GLU A 66 0.48 -3.84 6.61
C GLU A 66 -0.84 -3.44 7.28
N ARG A 67 -1.87 -4.28 7.13
CA ARG A 67 -3.15 -4.09 7.82
C ARG A 67 -2.99 -4.45 9.29
N GLN A 68 -3.62 -3.67 10.18
CA GLN A 68 -3.67 -4.02 11.59
C GLN A 68 -4.58 -5.26 11.76
N PRO A 69 -4.14 -6.32 12.46
CA PRO A 69 -5.03 -7.41 12.81
C PRO A 69 -6.14 -6.84 13.69
N ILE A 70 -7.38 -7.12 13.31
CA ILE A 70 -8.53 -6.78 14.13
C ILE A 70 -8.59 -7.85 15.19
N GLU A 71 -7.90 -7.61 16.29
CA GLU A 71 -8.17 -8.33 17.52
C GLU A 71 -9.66 -8.12 17.80
N SER A 72 -10.40 -9.22 17.81
CA SER A 72 -11.83 -9.25 18.06
C SER A 72 -12.13 -8.46 19.34
N ILE A 73 -12.65 -7.24 19.21
CA ILE A 73 -13.23 -6.45 20.31
C ILE A 73 -14.59 -7.07 20.66
N SER A 74 -14.62 -8.38 20.88
CA SER A 74 -15.83 -9.14 21.22
C SER A 74 -15.89 -9.52 22.69
N SER A 75 -15.11 -8.87 23.57
CA SER A 75 -15.16 -9.20 25.01
C SER A 75 -14.97 -8.05 26.00
N LEU A 76 -14.99 -6.78 25.57
CA LEU A 76 -15.04 -5.64 26.51
C LEU A 76 -15.97 -4.55 25.99
N ASP A 77 -17.27 -4.70 26.23
CA ASP A 77 -18.16 -3.61 26.67
C ASP A 77 -19.63 -4.07 26.67
N ASP A 78 -19.95 -5.08 27.49
CA ASP A 78 -21.34 -5.45 27.79
C ASP A 78 -21.84 -4.82 29.09
N ARG A 79 -21.16 -3.77 29.58
CA ARG A 79 -21.54 -3.06 30.80
C ARG A 79 -21.26 -1.57 30.69
N THR A 80 -22.13 -0.84 30.00
CA THR A 80 -22.68 0.44 30.50
C THR A 80 -23.72 0.98 29.53
N THR A 81 -24.97 0.70 29.87
CA THR A 81 -26.17 1.43 29.43
C THR A 81 -25.98 2.93 29.59
N SER A 82 -26.03 3.69 28.50
CA SER A 82 -26.39 5.12 28.51
C SER A 82 -26.90 5.50 27.13
N GLN A 83 -28.21 5.74 27.06
CA GLN A 83 -28.89 6.26 25.88
C GLN A 83 -28.23 7.57 25.43
N SER A 84 -27.65 7.55 24.23
CA SER A 84 -27.21 8.75 23.51
C SER A 84 -27.41 8.47 22.02
N PRO A 85 -27.64 9.49 21.17
CA PRO A 85 -27.91 9.33 19.73
C PRO A 85 -26.69 8.84 18.92
N ALA A 86 -25.72 8.21 19.58
CA ALA A 86 -24.57 7.52 19.01
C ALA A 86 -24.89 6.10 18.50
N THR A 87 -26.08 5.56 18.78
CA THR A 87 -26.49 4.22 18.33
C THR A 87 -26.52 4.12 16.80
N HIS A 88 -26.98 5.16 16.10
CA HIS A 88 -26.95 5.20 14.63
C HIS A 88 -25.53 5.31 14.05
N ARG A 89 -24.59 5.91 14.79
CA ARG A 89 -23.20 6.03 14.35
C ARG A 89 -22.44 4.70 14.51
N LYS A 90 -22.79 3.90 15.53
CA LYS A 90 -22.27 2.54 15.72
C LYS A 90 -22.78 1.56 14.66
N GLU A 91 -24.03 1.68 14.23
CA GLU A 91 -24.60 0.82 13.18
C GLU A 91 -23.98 1.07 11.79
N ILE A 92 -23.73 2.34 11.43
CA ILE A 92 -23.04 2.68 10.16
C ILE A 92 -21.57 2.21 10.19
N LEU A 93 -20.87 2.41 11.31
CA LEU A 93 -19.50 1.90 11.48
C LEU A 93 -19.44 0.36 11.47
N ASN A 94 -20.45 -0.33 11.99
CA ASN A 94 -20.49 -1.81 11.97
C ASN A 94 -20.70 -2.38 10.56
N LEU A 95 -21.51 -1.73 9.71
CA LEU A 95 -21.69 -2.14 8.31
C LEU A 95 -20.40 -2.02 7.50
N TYR A 96 -19.61 -0.97 7.74
CA TYR A 96 -18.29 -0.79 7.11
C TYR A 96 -17.17 -1.61 7.77
N ASN A 97 -17.28 -1.87 9.07
CA ASN A 97 -16.31 -2.70 9.79
C ASN A 97 -16.40 -4.16 9.35
N ASP A 98 -17.56 -4.72 9.06
CA ASP A 98 -17.66 -6.16 8.71
C ASP A 98 -16.96 -6.49 7.37
N GLU A 99 -17.10 -5.61 6.37
CA GLU A 99 -16.43 -5.68 5.06
C GLU A 99 -14.93 -5.32 5.10
N CYS A 100 -14.53 -4.41 5.99
CA CYS A 100 -13.12 -4.01 6.14
C CYS A 100 -12.36 -4.98 7.06
N SER A 101 -13.07 -5.70 7.95
CA SER A 101 -12.46 -6.49 9.01
C SER A 101 -11.94 -7.86 8.62
N ASN A 102 -12.46 -8.43 7.53
CA ASN A 102 -12.01 -9.70 6.98
C ASN A 102 -11.02 -9.57 5.81
N ARG A 103 -10.54 -8.36 5.51
CA ARG A 103 -9.63 -8.15 4.38
C ARG A 103 -8.24 -8.69 4.71
N SER A 104 -7.78 -9.68 3.95
CA SER A 104 -6.41 -10.18 4.04
C SER A 104 -5.39 -9.08 3.77
N ASN A 105 -4.20 -9.25 4.33
CA ASN A 105 -3.05 -8.45 3.93
C ASN A 105 -2.77 -8.65 2.43
N PRO A 106 -2.43 -7.60 1.67
CA PRO A 106 -2.00 -7.78 0.30
C PRO A 106 -0.73 -8.63 0.25
N HIS A 107 -0.59 -9.40 -0.80
CA HIS A 107 0.61 -10.19 -1.08
C HIS A 107 1.74 -9.27 -1.55
N LYS A 108 2.93 -9.45 -0.97
CA LYS A 108 4.03 -8.48 -1.01
C LYS A 108 5.24 -9.04 -1.74
N TYR A 109 5.56 -8.48 -2.89
CA TYR A 109 6.79 -8.75 -3.62
C TYR A 109 7.84 -7.68 -3.30
N LEU A 110 8.98 -8.09 -2.74
CA LEU A 110 10.09 -7.20 -2.44
C LEU A 110 11.23 -7.47 -3.40
N LEU A 111 11.61 -6.46 -4.17
CA LEU A 111 12.68 -6.55 -5.15
C LEU A 111 13.78 -5.55 -4.80
N TYR A 112 14.91 -6.05 -4.33
CA TYR A 112 16.10 -5.26 -4.08
C TYR A 112 17.05 -5.33 -5.29
N LYS A 113 17.42 -4.15 -5.80
CA LYS A 113 18.27 -3.98 -6.97
C LYS A 113 17.89 -4.87 -8.18
N PRO A 114 16.60 -4.89 -8.61
CA PRO A 114 16.19 -5.80 -9.65
C PRO A 114 16.70 -5.38 -11.02
N THR A 115 16.88 -6.38 -11.87
CA THR A 115 16.96 -6.22 -13.32
C THR A 115 15.60 -5.89 -13.91
N PHE A 116 15.57 -5.26 -15.09
CA PHE A 116 14.34 -5.03 -15.83
C PHE A 116 13.52 -6.32 -16.02
N SER A 117 14.18 -7.44 -16.35
CA SER A 117 13.52 -8.73 -16.54
C SER A 117 12.86 -9.25 -15.25
N GLN A 118 13.46 -9.00 -14.08
CA GLN A 118 12.82 -9.32 -12.80
C GLN A 118 11.59 -8.44 -12.57
N ILE A 119 11.70 -7.12 -12.76
CA ILE A 119 10.54 -6.21 -12.63
C ILE A 119 9.40 -6.68 -13.54
N TYR A 120 9.70 -6.96 -14.81
CA TYR A 120 8.72 -7.41 -15.79
C TYR A 120 8.06 -8.74 -15.39
N ALA A 121 8.85 -9.75 -15.01
CA ALA A 121 8.34 -11.06 -14.64
C ALA A 121 7.43 -11.00 -13.39
N PHE A 122 7.86 -10.27 -12.35
CA PHE A 122 7.06 -10.14 -11.13
C PHE A 122 5.80 -9.31 -11.36
N THR A 123 5.86 -8.26 -12.18
CA THR A 123 4.67 -7.46 -12.54
C THR A 123 3.67 -8.30 -13.31
N ALA A 124 4.14 -9.09 -14.29
CA ALA A 124 3.28 -9.98 -15.07
C ALA A 124 2.63 -11.07 -14.22
N SER A 125 3.39 -11.68 -13.30
CA SER A 125 2.85 -12.66 -12.34
C SER A 125 1.80 -12.02 -11.42
N ALA A 126 2.11 -10.87 -10.80
CA ALA A 126 1.17 -10.19 -9.92
C ALA A 126 -0.13 -9.84 -10.66
N PHE A 127 -0.03 -9.31 -11.88
CA PHE A 127 -1.19 -8.97 -12.69
C PHE A 127 -2.04 -10.21 -13.05
N LYS A 128 -1.40 -11.35 -13.33
CA LYS A 128 -2.09 -12.60 -13.66
C LYS A 128 -2.91 -13.15 -12.49
N GLU A 129 -2.42 -12.98 -11.26
CA GLU A 129 -3.07 -13.47 -10.05
C GLU A 129 -4.14 -12.50 -9.50
N LEU A 130 -4.28 -11.29 -10.08
CA LEU A 130 -5.29 -10.32 -9.64
C LEU A 130 -6.73 -10.83 -9.84
N PRO A 131 -7.59 -10.76 -8.81
CA PRO A 131 -9.02 -10.98 -8.99
C PRO A 131 -9.68 -9.83 -9.75
N THR A 132 -10.94 -10.01 -10.18
CA THR A 132 -11.71 -9.02 -10.98
C THR A 132 -11.72 -7.61 -10.38
N ASN A 133 -11.73 -7.51 -9.05
CA ASN A 133 -11.75 -6.25 -8.30
C ASN A 133 -10.44 -5.98 -7.55
N GLY A 134 -9.38 -6.72 -7.89
CA GLY A 134 -8.07 -6.56 -7.29
C GLY A 134 -7.30 -5.40 -7.91
N ALA A 135 -6.57 -4.67 -7.07
CA ALA A 135 -5.62 -3.66 -7.47
C ALA A 135 -4.19 -4.12 -7.14
N LEU A 136 -3.27 -3.79 -8.05
CA LEU A 136 -1.84 -3.91 -7.85
C LEU A 136 -1.24 -2.52 -7.55
N LEU A 137 -0.52 -2.40 -6.43
CA LEU A 137 0.30 -1.24 -6.13
C LEU A 137 1.74 -1.48 -6.59
N LEU A 138 2.28 -0.56 -7.38
CA LEU A 138 3.68 -0.55 -7.78
C LEU A 138 4.41 0.61 -7.10
N TYR A 139 5.34 0.29 -6.21
CA TYR A 139 6.24 1.24 -5.58
C TYR A 139 7.66 1.07 -6.13
N ILE A 140 8.24 2.15 -6.65
CA ILE A 140 9.60 2.15 -7.20
C ILE A 140 10.39 3.28 -6.57
N SER A 141 11.49 2.91 -5.90
CA SER A 141 12.50 3.85 -5.41
C SER A 141 13.80 3.61 -6.18
N ALA A 142 14.09 4.45 -7.15
CA ALA A 142 15.19 4.27 -8.09
C ALA A 142 15.70 5.61 -8.64
N ASP A 143 16.92 5.62 -9.15
CA ASP A 143 17.45 6.75 -9.89
C ASP A 143 16.72 6.93 -11.22
N GLY A 144 16.36 8.18 -11.53
CA GLY A 144 15.88 8.55 -12.86
C GLY A 144 16.97 8.40 -13.92
N TYR A 145 16.56 8.07 -15.12
CA TYR A 145 17.35 8.16 -16.32
C TYR A 145 16.70 9.18 -17.25
N ASP A 146 17.44 10.23 -17.61
CA ASP A 146 16.99 11.24 -18.57
C ASP A 146 17.69 11.02 -19.91
N THR A 147 16.90 10.99 -20.97
CA THR A 147 17.37 10.96 -22.35
C THR A 147 17.51 12.40 -22.80
N HIS A 148 18.74 12.93 -22.86
CA HIS A 148 19.03 14.27 -23.39
C HIS A 148 18.79 14.43 -24.91
N ILE A 149 17.82 13.70 -25.48
CA ILE A 149 17.46 13.72 -26.89
C ILE A 149 16.60 14.96 -27.16
N LYS A 150 17.21 15.98 -27.79
CA LYS A 150 16.54 17.23 -28.17
C LYS A 150 15.55 17.09 -29.33
N ASN A 151 15.44 15.91 -29.92
CA ASN A 151 14.58 15.65 -31.07
C ASN A 151 13.27 15.03 -30.58
N LYS A 152 12.24 15.87 -30.47
CA LYS A 152 10.86 15.48 -30.22
C LYS A 152 10.30 14.71 -31.42
N THR A 153 10.76 13.49 -31.62
CA THR A 153 10.04 12.51 -32.45
C THR A 153 9.12 11.75 -31.52
N ASP A 154 7.83 11.72 -31.86
CA ASP A 154 6.64 11.30 -31.08
C ASP A 154 6.64 9.87 -30.49
N GLN A 155 7.73 9.40 -29.88
CA GLN A 155 7.77 8.12 -29.18
C GLN A 155 7.78 8.34 -27.66
N SER A 156 6.72 7.89 -27.00
CA SER A 156 6.49 8.04 -25.57
C SER A 156 7.56 7.39 -24.67
N TYR A 157 8.43 6.55 -25.24
CA TYR A 157 9.52 5.86 -24.53
C TYR A 157 10.83 6.66 -24.49
N ASP A 158 10.94 7.76 -25.23
CA ASP A 158 12.18 8.56 -25.35
C ASP A 158 12.24 9.73 -24.36
N PHE A 159 11.37 9.77 -23.35
CA PHE A 159 11.29 10.85 -22.35
C PHE A 159 11.97 10.51 -21.00
N GLY A 160 12.72 9.41 -20.95
CA GLY A 160 13.44 8.95 -19.77
C GLY A 160 12.86 7.68 -19.14
N GLY A 161 13.26 7.37 -17.91
CA GLY A 161 12.84 6.17 -17.21
C GLY A 161 13.47 6.02 -15.83
N VAL A 162 13.37 4.82 -15.26
CA VAL A 162 14.06 4.46 -14.03
C VAL A 162 15.22 3.53 -14.37
N LYS A 163 16.40 3.80 -13.78
CA LYS A 163 17.54 2.90 -13.90
C LYS A 163 17.19 1.57 -13.24
N THR A 164 17.59 0.47 -13.86
CA THR A 164 17.54 -0.90 -13.32
C THR A 164 18.93 -1.49 -13.28
N ASN A 165 19.15 -2.53 -12.48
CA ASN A 165 20.44 -3.21 -12.48
C ASN A 165 20.63 -4.08 -13.73
N ASN A 166 21.87 -4.16 -14.22
CA ASN A 166 22.25 -5.15 -15.22
C ASN A 166 22.76 -6.39 -14.48
N ARG A 167 22.36 -7.59 -14.92
CA ARG A 167 22.80 -8.86 -14.30
C ARG A 167 24.29 -9.19 -14.51
N ARG A 168 25.10 -8.21 -14.97
CA ARG A 168 26.53 -8.37 -15.26
C ARG A 168 27.36 -7.76 -14.13
N ASP A 169 27.17 -8.25 -12.92
CA ASP A 169 28.22 -8.19 -11.91
C ASP A 169 28.73 -9.63 -11.76
N ASP A 170 29.45 -10.10 -12.79
CA ASP A 170 30.36 -11.23 -12.67
C ASP A 170 31.76 -10.62 -12.49
N THR A 171 32.42 -11.05 -11.41
CA THR A 171 33.81 -10.80 -10.96
C THR A 171 34.13 -9.53 -10.17
#